data_AF-A0A1S9RCH7-F1
#
_entry.id   AF-A0A1S9RCH7-F1
#
_cell.length_a   1.000
_cell.length_b   1.000
_cell.length_c   1.000
_cell.angle_alpha   90.00
_cell.angle_beta   90.00
_cell.angle_gamma   90.00
#
_symmetry.space_group_name_H-M   'P 1'
#
loop_
_entity.id
_entity.type
_entity.pdbx_description
1 polymer ?
#
loop_
_entity_poly.entity_id
_entity_poly.type
_entity_poly.pdbx_seq_one_letter_code
_entity_poly.pdbx_strand_id
1 'polypeptide(L)'
;MYVYRSSDLPPDPHFPADLEKLGYTITADDKIRSSIDLETGFKYKINRNDRYNVKNREAMDECIRRIVISRLQEAGLEIWRLPFGNGPQESKAPTSEPHVPIQVSKNLSKAARVIVVFGDLVQDLGIWTYRSVGADGINFGSAVNFTKSVLGDATDNTGTALVIANTGQLLWHCASSRAVTQRTWEAADRPVGPLGQATRSWRNKIPGNKDWREHIQFVFEHVLWPWLNEKSRIDVIGLSEGGQGAIEYLQKRWAVWKPYISGICLGNPLHSTVVDLDMSTLTDPKPFTTFLASRGRAYVISSDEVGKFQARYRDHGCNCYASGEEFNAECIMPHAWRDMLAWLNVLYLNPDYAEQVMVRSEDVDEKTREAVENMTVEDEESVTAEVGTKDD
;
A
#
# COMPACT_ATOMS: atom_id res chain seq x y z
N MET A 1 19.05 45.65 11.69
CA MET A 1 18.87 44.26 11.24
C MET A 1 19.58 44.13 9.90
N TYR A 2 20.66 43.36 9.80
CA TYR A 2 21.36 43.14 8.53
C TYR A 2 20.55 42.11 7.71
N VAL A 3 19.89 42.57 6.65
CA VAL A 3 19.18 41.72 5.70
C VAL A 3 20.13 41.48 4.53
N TYR A 4 20.56 40.24 4.33
CA TYR A 4 21.33 39.86 3.14
C TYR A 4 20.48 40.04 1.89
N ARG A 5 21.06 40.56 0.80
CA ARG A 5 20.36 40.58 -0.50
C ARG A 5 20.33 39.16 -1.06
N SER A 6 19.31 38.83 -1.84
CA SER A 6 19.21 37.51 -2.48
C SER A 6 20.43 37.18 -3.36
N SER A 7 21.08 38.19 -3.96
CA SER A 7 22.32 38.04 -4.74
C SER A 7 23.52 37.59 -3.90
N ASP A 8 23.49 37.84 -2.60
CA ASP A 8 24.62 37.60 -1.69
C ASP A 8 24.47 36.23 -0.99
N LEU A 9 23.36 35.52 -1.25
CA LEU A 9 23.09 34.21 -0.73
C LEU A 9 23.61 33.13 -1.70
N PRO A 10 24.12 32.00 -1.18
CA PRO A 10 24.56 30.92 -2.04
C PRO A 10 23.40 30.36 -2.86
N PRO A 11 23.67 29.91 -4.11
CA PRO A 11 22.68 29.25 -4.92
C PRO A 11 22.23 27.94 -4.27
N ASP A 12 21.04 27.49 -4.65
CA ASP A 12 20.54 26.19 -4.21
C ASP A 12 21.37 25.07 -4.87
N PRO A 13 21.80 24.03 -4.14
CA PRO A 13 22.58 22.93 -4.71
C PRO A 13 21.81 22.20 -5.81
N HIS A 14 22.48 21.91 -6.92
CA HIS A 14 21.90 21.18 -8.04
C HIS A 14 22.66 19.88 -8.29
N PHE A 15 21.91 18.79 -8.43
CA PHE A 15 22.41 17.47 -8.79
C PHE A 15 21.56 16.96 -9.96
N PRO A 16 22.16 16.56 -11.10
CA PRO A 16 21.41 16.04 -12.22
C PRO A 16 20.80 14.67 -11.87
N ALA A 17 19.53 14.46 -12.20
CA ALA A 17 18.86 13.17 -12.06
C ALA A 17 19.29 12.22 -13.19
N ASP A 18 20.54 11.76 -13.10
CA ASP A 18 21.24 10.93 -14.07
C ASP A 18 22.27 10.07 -13.31
N LEU A 19 22.10 8.75 -13.33
CA LEU A 19 22.92 7.83 -12.51
C LEU A 19 24.41 7.97 -12.79
N GLU A 20 24.80 8.05 -14.05
CA GLU A 20 26.21 8.14 -14.45
C GLU A 20 26.82 9.45 -13.95
N LYS A 21 26.09 10.58 -14.08
CA LYS A 21 26.53 11.89 -13.57
C LYS A 21 26.55 11.97 -12.04
N LEU A 22 25.74 11.15 -11.36
CA LEU A 22 25.80 10.99 -9.91
C LEU A 22 26.94 10.04 -9.49
N GLY A 23 27.62 9.38 -10.44
CA GLY A 23 28.73 8.46 -10.18
C GLY A 23 28.29 7.07 -9.77
N TYR A 24 27.12 6.61 -10.26
CA TYR A 24 26.56 5.29 -9.98
C TYR A 24 26.23 4.52 -11.26
N THR A 25 26.23 3.19 -11.15
CA THR A 25 25.78 2.26 -12.18
C THR A 25 24.85 1.21 -11.56
N ILE A 26 24.05 0.55 -12.40
CA ILE A 26 23.25 -0.61 -12.01
C ILE A 26 24.08 -1.86 -12.32
N THR A 27 24.27 -2.71 -11.32
CA THR A 27 24.99 -3.99 -11.45
C THR A 27 24.08 -5.10 -12.00
N ALA A 28 24.67 -6.24 -12.37
CA ALA A 28 23.94 -7.39 -12.90
C ALA A 28 22.94 -7.99 -11.89
N ASP A 29 23.20 -7.86 -10.59
CA ASP A 29 22.29 -8.23 -9.49
C ASP A 29 21.27 -7.14 -9.14
N ASP A 30 21.08 -6.16 -10.04
CA ASP A 30 20.08 -5.09 -9.95
C ASP A 30 20.27 -4.09 -8.79
N LYS A 31 21.52 -3.92 -8.34
CA LYS A 31 21.87 -2.99 -7.27
C LYS A 31 22.49 -1.72 -7.81
N ILE A 32 22.24 -0.61 -7.12
CA ILE A 32 22.88 0.68 -7.43
C ILE A 32 24.19 0.76 -6.65
N ARG A 33 25.30 0.90 -7.38
CA ARG A 33 26.66 0.92 -6.83
C ARG A 33 27.48 2.04 -7.43
N SER A 34 28.46 2.54 -6.68
CA SER A 34 29.35 3.59 -7.17
C SER A 34 30.18 3.08 -8.34
N SER A 35 30.35 3.90 -9.37
CA SER A 35 31.18 3.57 -10.52
C SER A 35 32.69 3.51 -10.18
N ILE A 36 33.10 4.07 -9.03
CA ILE A 36 34.48 4.03 -8.54
C ILE A 36 34.72 2.78 -7.70
N ASP A 37 33.74 2.41 -6.87
CA ASP A 37 33.80 1.26 -5.97
C ASP A 37 32.44 0.53 -5.97
N LEU A 38 32.42 -0.63 -6.61
CA LEU A 38 31.20 -1.43 -6.81
C LEU A 38 30.68 -2.04 -5.50
N GLU A 39 31.44 -2.01 -4.41
CA GLU A 39 30.97 -2.43 -3.08
C GLU A 39 30.20 -1.31 -2.37
N THR A 40 30.43 -0.05 -2.76
CA THR A 40 29.83 1.10 -2.11
C THR A 40 28.45 1.43 -2.71
N GLY A 41 27.42 1.35 -1.87
CA GLY A 41 26.07 1.80 -2.19
C GLY A 41 25.89 3.33 -2.16
N PHE A 42 24.65 3.80 -2.30
CA PHE A 42 24.34 5.23 -2.27
C PHE A 42 24.74 5.89 -0.93
N LYS A 43 25.54 6.95 -1.01
CA LYS A 43 25.97 7.73 0.16
C LYS A 43 25.10 8.98 0.34
N TYR A 44 24.21 8.97 1.33
CA TYR A 44 23.36 10.12 1.64
C TYR A 44 24.14 11.32 2.20
N LYS A 45 24.97 11.10 3.22
CA LYS A 45 25.73 12.17 3.89
C LYS A 45 27.02 12.47 3.12
N ILE A 46 26.93 13.41 2.17
CA ILE A 46 28.04 13.92 1.37
C ILE A 46 28.52 15.30 1.82
N ASN A 47 27.69 16.04 2.57
CA ASN A 47 28.00 17.39 3.04
C ASN A 47 27.46 17.60 4.47
N ARG A 48 28.05 18.56 5.21
CA ARG A 48 27.54 19.00 6.52
C ARG A 48 26.23 19.79 6.40
N ASN A 49 26.05 20.51 5.30
CA ASN A 49 24.80 21.19 4.99
C ASN A 49 23.78 20.17 4.45
N ASP A 50 22.72 19.95 5.21
CA ASP A 50 21.68 18.97 4.86
C ASP A 50 20.97 19.27 3.55
N ARG A 51 20.96 20.52 3.07
CA ARG A 51 20.36 20.84 1.77
C ARG A 51 21.05 20.09 0.63
N TYR A 52 22.37 19.98 0.64
CA TYR A 52 23.11 19.21 -0.36
C TYR A 52 22.76 17.72 -0.30
N ASN A 53 22.64 17.16 0.90
CA ASN A 53 22.29 15.75 1.10
C ASN A 53 20.87 15.46 0.56
N VAL A 54 19.91 16.34 0.88
CA VAL A 54 18.53 16.24 0.40
C VAL A 54 18.45 16.34 -1.13
N LYS A 55 19.18 17.29 -1.75
CA LYS A 55 19.19 17.47 -3.20
C LYS A 55 19.85 16.30 -3.93
N ASN A 56 20.95 15.78 -3.39
CA ASN A 56 21.60 14.59 -3.93
C ASN A 56 20.68 13.35 -3.84
N ARG A 57 20.01 13.16 -2.70
CA ARG A 57 19.03 12.08 -2.53
C ARG A 57 17.88 12.19 -3.52
N GLU A 58 17.26 13.36 -3.65
CA GLU A 58 16.14 13.55 -4.58
C GLU A 58 16.54 13.29 -6.04
N ALA A 59 17.77 13.66 -6.44
CA ALA A 59 18.28 13.33 -7.77
C ALA A 59 18.41 11.81 -7.99
N MET A 60 18.88 11.08 -6.98
CA MET A 60 18.93 9.61 -7.00
C MET A 60 17.52 8.98 -7.01
N ASP A 61 16.63 9.45 -6.13
CA ASP A 61 15.24 9.00 -6.03
C ASP A 61 14.51 9.20 -7.38
N GLU A 62 14.73 10.33 -8.05
CA GLU A 62 14.20 10.59 -9.40
C GLU A 62 14.73 9.61 -10.46
N CYS A 63 16.02 9.22 -10.40
CA CYS A 63 16.56 8.18 -11.29
C CYS A 63 15.84 6.85 -11.07
N ILE A 64 15.69 6.45 -9.81
CA ILE A 64 15.03 5.21 -9.42
C ILE A 64 13.57 5.20 -9.89
N ARG A 65 12.83 6.30 -9.68
CA ARG A 65 11.44 6.43 -10.15
C ARG A 65 11.31 6.19 -11.65
N ARG A 66 12.20 6.77 -12.46
CA ARG A 66 12.17 6.59 -13.93
C ARG A 66 12.42 5.15 -14.34
N ILE A 67 13.39 4.50 -13.71
CA ILE A 67 13.72 3.09 -13.98
C ILE A 67 12.54 2.18 -13.60
N VAL A 68 12.00 2.37 -12.40
CA VAL A 68 10.87 1.57 -11.88
C VAL A 68 9.64 1.75 -12.76
N ILE A 69 9.29 2.98 -13.16
CA ILE A 69 8.17 3.24 -14.08
C ILE A 69 8.38 2.53 -15.42
N SER A 70 9.57 2.62 -16.03
CA SER A 70 9.87 1.93 -17.28
C SER A 70 9.66 0.41 -17.15
N ARG A 71 10.22 -0.19 -16.11
CA ARG A 71 10.12 -1.63 -15.85
C ARG A 71 8.69 -2.09 -15.58
N LEU A 72 7.89 -1.27 -14.90
CA LEU A 72 6.48 -1.57 -14.65
C LEU A 72 5.64 -1.49 -15.94
N GLN A 73 5.99 -0.56 -16.85
CA GLN A 73 5.37 -0.48 -18.17
C GLN A 73 5.73 -1.68 -19.06
N GLU A 74 7.00 -2.10 -19.03
CA GLU A 74 7.46 -3.32 -19.68
C GLU A 74 6.77 -4.57 -19.12
N ALA A 75 6.48 -4.58 -17.80
CA ALA A 75 5.72 -5.64 -17.14
C ALA A 75 4.21 -5.59 -17.39
N GLY A 76 3.72 -4.66 -18.24
CA GLY A 76 2.33 -4.65 -18.70
C GLY A 76 1.40 -3.63 -18.03
N LEU A 77 1.92 -2.77 -17.16
CA LEU A 77 1.15 -1.68 -16.57
C LEU A 77 1.15 -0.42 -17.46
N GLU A 78 0.14 0.41 -17.32
CA GLU A 78 0.07 1.73 -17.90
C GLU A 78 -0.24 2.79 -16.86
N ILE A 79 0.16 4.03 -17.15
CA ILE A 79 -0.10 5.16 -16.26
C ILE A 79 -1.47 5.74 -16.60
N TRP A 80 -2.36 5.72 -15.62
CA TRP A 80 -3.59 6.51 -15.61
C TRP A 80 -3.38 7.76 -14.76
N ARG A 81 -4.07 8.86 -15.07
CA ARG A 81 -3.97 10.14 -14.35
C ARG A 81 -5.34 10.56 -13.84
N LEU A 82 -5.47 10.66 -12.52
CA LEU A 82 -6.72 11.01 -11.83
C LEU A 82 -6.72 12.49 -11.41
N PRO A 83 -7.88 13.17 -11.36
CA PRO A 83 -9.19 12.66 -11.74
C PRO A 83 -9.31 12.48 -13.25
N PHE A 84 -10.19 11.60 -13.69
CA PHE A 84 -10.46 11.46 -15.12
C PHE A 84 -11.11 12.73 -15.67
N GLY A 85 -10.83 13.07 -16.93
CA GLY A 85 -11.43 14.21 -17.63
C GLY A 85 -12.93 13.99 -17.86
N ASN A 86 -13.32 13.52 -19.04
CA ASN A 86 -14.73 13.24 -19.35
C ASN A 86 -15.23 11.86 -18.84
N GLY A 87 -14.48 11.20 -17.96
CA GLY A 87 -14.84 9.92 -17.34
C GLY A 87 -13.77 8.82 -17.49
N PRO A 88 -13.98 7.61 -16.94
CA PRO A 88 -12.97 6.54 -16.84
C PRO A 88 -12.35 6.08 -18.16
N GLN A 89 -13.05 6.33 -19.28
CA GLN A 89 -12.59 6.03 -20.64
C GLN A 89 -11.48 6.99 -21.12
N GLU A 90 -11.44 8.21 -20.56
CA GLU A 90 -10.34 9.17 -20.73
C GLU A 90 -9.40 9.07 -19.52
N SER A 91 -8.71 7.93 -19.42
CA SER A 91 -7.88 7.56 -18.26
C SER A 91 -6.64 8.46 -18.05
N LYS A 92 -6.48 9.54 -18.82
CA LYS A 92 -5.33 10.44 -18.81
C LYS A 92 -5.78 11.90 -18.80
N ALA A 93 -5.93 12.47 -17.61
CA ALA A 93 -6.00 13.92 -17.43
C ALA A 93 -4.86 14.63 -18.18
N PRO A 94 -5.06 15.89 -18.66
CA PRO A 94 -3.99 16.65 -19.30
C PRO A 94 -2.76 16.76 -18.40
N THR A 95 -1.56 16.59 -18.97
CA THR A 95 -0.31 16.66 -18.20
C THR A 95 -0.06 18.02 -17.55
N SER A 96 -0.69 19.07 -18.06
CA SER A 96 -0.60 20.43 -17.54
C SER A 96 -1.53 20.70 -16.34
N GLU A 97 -2.55 19.87 -16.14
CA GLU A 97 -3.58 20.05 -15.10
C GLU A 97 -3.29 19.21 -13.86
N PRO A 98 -3.77 19.61 -12.67
CA PRO A 98 -3.55 18.85 -11.44
C PRO A 98 -4.05 17.42 -11.52
N HIS A 99 -3.13 16.47 -11.46
CA HIS A 99 -3.45 15.04 -11.51
C HIS A 99 -2.50 14.21 -10.66
N VAL A 100 -2.97 13.05 -10.21
CA VAL A 100 -2.16 12.00 -9.57
C VAL A 100 -2.04 10.80 -10.51
N PRO A 101 -0.83 10.31 -10.81
CA PRO A 101 -0.66 9.09 -11.60
C PRO A 101 -0.92 7.85 -10.73
N ILE A 102 -1.57 6.84 -11.30
CA ILE A 102 -1.64 5.47 -10.77
C ILE A 102 -1.15 4.50 -11.85
N GLN A 103 -0.86 3.25 -11.48
CA GLN A 103 -0.52 2.22 -12.46
C GLN A 103 -1.61 1.14 -12.54
N VAL A 104 -2.01 0.82 -13.76
CA VAL A 104 -3.13 -0.07 -14.04
C VAL A 104 -2.75 -1.05 -15.13
N SER A 105 -3.09 -2.33 -14.99
CA SER A 105 -2.87 -3.32 -16.05
C SER A 105 -3.86 -3.12 -17.20
N LYS A 106 -3.39 -3.34 -18.43
CA LYS A 106 -4.18 -3.14 -19.66
C LYS A 106 -5.47 -3.98 -19.74
N ASN A 107 -5.54 -5.07 -18.97
CA ASN A 107 -6.67 -6.00 -18.94
C ASN A 107 -7.74 -5.68 -17.89
N LEU A 108 -7.68 -4.55 -17.17
CA LEU A 108 -8.63 -4.21 -16.08
C LEU A 108 -10.10 -4.39 -16.48
N SER A 109 -10.50 -3.95 -17.68
CA SER A 109 -11.88 -4.03 -18.16
C SER A 109 -12.38 -5.45 -18.46
N LYS A 110 -11.48 -6.44 -18.54
CA LYS A 110 -11.78 -7.83 -18.90
C LYS A 110 -11.47 -8.82 -17.78
N ALA A 111 -10.78 -8.37 -16.73
CA ALA A 111 -10.30 -9.25 -15.68
C ALA A 111 -11.45 -9.72 -14.78
N ALA A 112 -11.45 -11.01 -14.44
CA ALA A 112 -12.37 -11.58 -13.47
C ALA A 112 -11.90 -11.32 -12.03
N ARG A 113 -10.60 -11.09 -11.85
CA ARG A 113 -9.97 -10.77 -10.58
C ARG A 113 -9.21 -9.47 -10.69
N VAL A 114 -9.26 -8.62 -9.68
CA VAL A 114 -8.48 -7.39 -9.60
C VAL A 114 -7.75 -7.37 -8.27
N ILE A 115 -6.43 -7.22 -8.29
CA ILE A 115 -5.66 -6.92 -7.09
C ILE A 115 -5.43 -5.41 -7.05
N VAL A 116 -5.84 -4.76 -5.98
CA VAL A 116 -5.58 -3.33 -5.76
C VAL A 116 -4.64 -3.14 -4.58
N VAL A 117 -3.58 -2.36 -4.80
CA VAL A 117 -2.57 -2.05 -3.79
C VAL A 117 -2.66 -0.58 -3.38
N PHE A 118 -2.85 -0.33 -2.10
CA PHE A 118 -2.78 0.98 -1.46
C PHE A 118 -1.51 1.05 -0.61
N GLY A 119 -0.53 1.84 -1.06
CA GLY A 119 0.74 2.02 -0.36
C GLY A 119 0.65 2.98 0.84
N ASP A 120 1.80 3.26 1.43
CA ASP A 120 2.00 4.25 2.49
C ASP A 120 2.04 5.69 1.91
N LEU A 121 1.76 6.69 2.74
CA LEU A 121 1.73 8.12 2.39
C LEU A 121 3.10 8.70 2.03
N VAL A 122 4.19 8.01 2.40
CA VAL A 122 5.56 8.46 2.09
C VAL A 122 6.14 7.78 0.85
N GLN A 123 5.42 6.84 0.25
CA GLN A 123 5.87 6.09 -0.92
C GLN A 123 5.64 6.86 -2.22
N ASP A 124 6.61 6.76 -3.12
CA ASP A 124 6.43 7.15 -4.52
C ASP A 124 5.78 5.99 -5.29
N LEU A 125 5.04 6.30 -6.36
CA LEU A 125 4.32 5.31 -7.16
C LEU A 125 5.20 4.14 -7.61
N GLY A 126 4.85 2.93 -7.17
CA GLY A 126 5.54 1.70 -7.53
C GLY A 126 6.82 1.41 -6.74
N ILE A 127 7.19 2.25 -5.76
CA ILE A 127 8.34 2.06 -4.89
C ILE A 127 7.84 1.67 -3.49
N TRP A 128 8.29 0.52 -2.98
CA TRP A 128 7.96 0.12 -1.61
C TRP A 128 8.86 0.85 -0.61
N THR A 129 10.16 0.83 -0.83
CA THR A 129 11.09 1.62 -0.02
C THR A 129 12.42 1.82 -0.73
N TYR A 130 12.94 3.04 -0.67
CA TYR A 130 14.28 3.36 -1.16
C TYR A 130 15.38 2.64 -0.37
N ARG A 131 15.11 2.22 0.87
CA ARG A 131 16.06 1.45 1.70
C ARG A 131 16.36 0.11 1.06
N SER A 132 15.32 -0.66 0.74
CA SER A 132 15.48 -1.97 0.08
C SER A 132 15.96 -1.83 -1.36
N VAL A 133 15.62 -0.73 -2.06
CA VAL A 133 16.23 -0.44 -3.38
C VAL A 133 17.75 -0.32 -3.28
N GLY A 134 18.26 0.39 -2.26
CA GLY A 134 19.70 0.56 -2.07
C GLY A 134 20.42 -0.70 -1.58
N ALA A 135 19.79 -1.46 -0.69
CA ALA A 135 20.38 -2.64 -0.06
C ALA A 135 20.29 -3.90 -0.96
N ASP A 136 19.09 -4.20 -1.43
CA ASP A 136 18.72 -5.50 -2.01
C ASP A 136 18.50 -5.45 -3.52
N GLY A 137 18.22 -4.26 -4.07
CA GLY A 137 18.12 -4.01 -5.51
C GLY A 137 16.81 -3.34 -5.90
N ILE A 138 16.80 -2.73 -7.08
CA ILE A 138 15.70 -1.89 -7.58
C ILE A 138 14.40 -2.68 -7.66
N ASN A 139 14.42 -3.88 -8.23
CA ASN A 139 13.24 -4.73 -8.37
C ASN A 139 12.73 -5.29 -7.03
N PHE A 140 13.60 -5.47 -6.05
CA PHE A 140 13.22 -5.96 -4.72
C PHE A 140 12.51 -4.87 -3.91
N GLY A 141 13.06 -3.66 -3.87
CA GLY A 141 12.47 -2.52 -3.16
C GLY A 141 11.31 -1.82 -3.89
N SER A 142 10.85 -2.37 -5.03
CA SER A 142 9.78 -1.81 -5.86
C SER A 142 8.73 -2.85 -6.24
N ALA A 143 7.64 -2.39 -6.84
CA ALA A 143 6.54 -3.22 -7.30
C ALA A 143 6.87 -4.09 -8.52
N VAL A 144 8.08 -4.03 -9.09
CA VAL A 144 8.41 -4.71 -10.36
C VAL A 144 8.25 -6.22 -10.24
N ASN A 145 8.87 -6.84 -9.24
CA ASN A 145 8.78 -8.29 -9.04
C ASN A 145 7.36 -8.72 -8.68
N PHE A 146 6.66 -7.92 -7.87
CA PHE A 146 5.26 -8.13 -7.53
C PHE A 146 4.36 -8.13 -8.77
N THR A 147 4.49 -7.11 -9.63
CA THR A 147 3.74 -6.99 -10.88
C THR A 147 3.96 -8.18 -11.81
N LYS A 148 5.22 -8.60 -12.00
CA LYS A 148 5.54 -9.80 -12.79
C LYS A 148 4.90 -11.06 -12.22
N SER A 149 4.86 -11.19 -10.89
CA SER A 149 4.22 -12.32 -10.24
C SER A 149 2.69 -12.33 -10.37
N VAL A 150 2.05 -11.15 -10.41
CA VAL A 150 0.58 -11.02 -10.51
C VAL A 150 0.10 -11.20 -11.94
N LEU A 151 0.76 -10.54 -12.90
CA LEU A 151 0.35 -10.54 -14.30
C LEU A 151 0.90 -11.74 -15.09
N GLY A 152 1.95 -12.38 -14.59
CA GLY A 152 2.71 -13.40 -15.32
C GLY A 152 3.58 -12.78 -16.42
N ASP A 153 4.16 -13.64 -17.26
CA ASP A 153 4.79 -13.17 -18.50
C ASP A 153 3.68 -12.70 -19.47
N ALA A 154 3.94 -11.60 -20.19
CA ALA A 154 2.95 -10.83 -20.97
C ALA A 154 2.19 -11.62 -22.08
N THR A 155 2.48 -12.91 -22.24
CA THR A 155 1.82 -13.84 -23.17
C THR A 155 0.66 -14.60 -22.53
N ASP A 156 0.58 -14.68 -21.20
CA ASP A 156 -0.51 -15.34 -20.51
C ASP A 156 -1.56 -14.31 -20.13
N ASN A 157 -2.73 -14.47 -20.73
CA ASN A 157 -3.95 -13.72 -20.48
C ASN A 157 -4.48 -14.09 -19.08
N THR A 158 -3.71 -13.77 -18.04
CA THR A 158 -4.11 -13.99 -16.66
C THR A 158 -5.42 -13.26 -16.45
N GLY A 159 -6.43 -13.96 -15.94
CA GLY A 159 -7.74 -13.36 -15.63
C GLY A 159 -7.68 -12.33 -14.49
N THR A 160 -6.47 -11.93 -14.09
CA THR A 160 -6.15 -11.03 -12.98
C THR A 160 -5.62 -9.71 -13.52
N ALA A 161 -6.21 -8.61 -13.07
CA ALA A 161 -5.71 -7.26 -13.28
C ALA A 161 -5.03 -6.75 -12.01
N LEU A 162 -4.16 -5.76 -12.19
CA LEU A 162 -3.44 -5.10 -11.11
C LEU A 162 -3.65 -3.58 -11.17
N VAL A 163 -3.98 -3.00 -10.02
CA VAL A 163 -4.03 -1.56 -9.80
C VAL A 163 -3.10 -1.20 -8.64
N ILE A 164 -2.10 -0.35 -8.90
CA ILE A 164 -1.22 0.23 -7.88
C ILE A 164 -1.64 1.69 -7.71
N ALA A 165 -2.32 1.98 -6.61
CA ALA A 165 -2.73 3.32 -6.24
C ALA A 165 -1.54 4.16 -5.75
N ASN A 166 -1.71 5.49 -5.75
CA ASN A 166 -0.68 6.44 -5.39
C ASN A 166 -1.12 7.28 -4.19
N THR A 167 -1.04 6.67 -3.02
CA THR A 167 -1.44 7.27 -1.74
C THR A 167 -0.44 8.31 -1.24
N GLY A 168 0.81 8.29 -1.72
CA GLY A 168 1.86 9.20 -1.25
C GLY A 168 2.10 10.47 -2.05
N GLN A 169 1.85 10.47 -3.37
CA GLN A 169 2.09 11.64 -4.23
C GLN A 169 0.82 12.44 -4.50
N LEU A 170 0.22 12.99 -3.45
CA LEU A 170 -1.07 13.72 -3.54
C LEU A 170 -0.93 15.24 -3.58
N LEU A 171 0.30 15.76 -3.62
CA LEU A 171 0.58 17.19 -3.69
C LEU A 171 0.94 17.60 -5.12
N TRP A 172 0.16 18.50 -5.72
CA TRP A 172 0.46 19.01 -7.06
C TRP A 172 1.57 20.06 -7.03
N HIS A 173 2.69 19.78 -7.70
CA HIS A 173 3.78 20.73 -7.87
C HIS A 173 3.64 21.46 -9.22
N CYS A 174 3.14 22.70 -9.17
CA CYS A 174 2.78 23.48 -10.36
C CYS A 174 3.97 23.70 -11.31
N ALA A 175 5.17 23.94 -10.78
CA ALA A 175 6.33 24.30 -11.61
C ALA A 175 6.84 23.11 -12.44
N SER A 176 6.65 21.88 -11.98
CA SER A 176 7.03 20.67 -12.73
C SER A 176 5.84 19.89 -13.26
N SER A 177 4.63 20.45 -13.16
CA SER A 177 3.37 19.82 -13.57
C SER A 177 3.25 18.34 -13.20
N ARG A 178 3.53 18.00 -11.93
CA ARG A 178 3.46 16.61 -11.45
C ARG A 178 2.99 16.53 -10.00
N ALA A 179 2.42 15.39 -9.64
CA ALA A 179 2.16 15.02 -8.27
C ALA A 179 3.46 14.58 -7.56
N VAL A 180 3.66 15.01 -6.32
CA VAL A 180 4.88 14.72 -5.54
C VAL A 180 4.54 14.34 -4.10
N THR A 181 5.43 13.60 -3.45
CA THR A 181 5.36 13.36 -2.00
C THR A 181 5.73 14.63 -1.22
N GLN A 182 5.41 14.64 0.08
CA GLN A 182 5.96 15.61 1.03
C GLN A 182 7.49 15.70 0.91
N ARG A 183 8.17 14.55 0.87
CA ARG A 183 9.64 14.47 0.82
C ARG A 183 10.21 15.15 -0.44
N THR A 184 9.60 14.93 -1.60
CA THR A 184 10.03 15.58 -2.85
C THR A 184 9.71 17.07 -2.87
N TRP A 185 8.60 17.51 -2.25
CA TRP A 185 8.31 18.93 -2.06
C TRP A 185 9.42 19.64 -1.26
N GLU A 186 9.91 19.01 -0.20
CA GLU A 186 10.98 19.57 0.63
C GLU A 186 12.31 19.71 -0.12
N ALA A 187 12.53 18.84 -1.11
CA ALA A 187 13.68 18.82 -2.01
C ALA A 187 13.55 19.71 -3.26
N ALA A 188 12.35 20.27 -3.52
CA ALA A 188 12.09 21.15 -4.67
C ALA A 188 13.04 22.34 -4.69
N ASP A 189 13.41 22.80 -5.90
CA ASP A 189 14.36 23.90 -6.10
C ASP A 189 13.90 25.18 -5.39
N ARG A 190 14.86 25.89 -4.80
CA ARG A 190 14.62 27.17 -4.13
C ARG A 190 15.28 28.31 -4.91
N PRO A 191 14.67 29.51 -4.93
CA PRO A 191 15.29 30.68 -5.56
C PRO A 191 16.69 31.00 -5.00
N VAL A 192 16.87 30.79 -3.69
CA VAL A 192 18.16 30.90 -2.98
C VAL A 192 18.23 29.81 -1.91
N GLY A 193 19.42 29.27 -1.64
CA GLY A 193 19.60 28.11 -0.74
C GLY A 193 19.01 28.29 0.67
N PRO A 194 19.16 29.46 1.32
CA PRO A 194 18.63 29.70 2.67
C PRO A 194 17.12 29.94 2.75
N LEU A 195 16.42 30.11 1.62
CA LEU A 195 14.98 30.34 1.66
C LEU A 195 14.24 29.08 2.14
N GLY A 196 13.09 29.28 2.76
CA GLY A 196 12.16 28.21 3.08
C GLY A 196 11.56 27.55 1.83
N GLN A 197 10.83 26.47 2.06
CA GLN A 197 10.07 25.79 1.00
C GLN A 197 8.99 26.72 0.44
N ALA A 198 8.55 26.45 -0.79
CA ALA A 198 7.40 27.16 -1.36
C ALA A 198 6.16 26.97 -0.47
N THR A 199 5.42 28.06 -0.24
CA THR A 199 4.16 28.01 0.50
C THR A 199 3.11 27.26 -0.32
N ARG A 200 2.41 26.33 0.32
CA ARG A 200 1.29 25.60 -0.30
C ARG A 200 0.08 26.51 -0.42
N SER A 201 -0.61 26.39 -1.55
CA SER A 201 -1.87 27.08 -1.82
C SER A 201 -2.92 26.10 -2.33
N TRP A 202 -4.13 26.59 -2.58
CA TRP A 202 -5.20 25.82 -3.20
C TRP A 202 -4.78 25.23 -4.57
N ARG A 203 -3.82 25.85 -5.27
CA ARG A 203 -3.30 25.38 -6.56
C ARG A 203 -2.52 24.07 -6.47
N ASN A 204 -2.10 23.69 -5.26
CA ASN A 204 -1.34 22.45 -5.03
C ASN A 204 -2.25 21.26 -4.68
N LYS A 205 -3.58 21.44 -4.68
CA LYS A 205 -4.54 20.37 -4.44
C LYS A 205 -4.92 19.69 -5.75
N ILE A 206 -5.08 18.38 -5.71
CA ILE A 206 -5.59 17.58 -6.82
C ILE A 206 -7.09 17.33 -6.57
N PRO A 207 -7.99 17.73 -7.48
CA PRO A 207 -9.43 17.52 -7.28
C PRO A 207 -9.78 16.04 -7.09
N GLY A 208 -10.63 15.74 -6.11
CA GLY A 208 -11.03 14.37 -5.74
C GLY A 208 -9.92 13.48 -5.18
N ASN A 209 -8.71 14.02 -5.02
CA ASN A 209 -7.52 13.31 -4.55
C ASN A 209 -6.68 14.23 -3.65
N LYS A 210 -7.34 15.04 -2.81
CA LYS A 210 -6.65 16.07 -2.00
C LYS A 210 -5.85 15.48 -0.84
N ASP A 211 -6.26 14.30 -0.40
CA ASP A 211 -5.68 13.51 0.68
C ASP A 211 -5.89 12.02 0.37
N TRP A 212 -5.26 11.17 1.17
CA TRP A 212 -5.23 9.74 0.93
C TRP A 212 -6.60 9.08 1.08
N ARG A 213 -7.49 9.61 1.94
CA ARG A 213 -8.86 9.09 2.08
C ARG A 213 -9.67 9.36 0.82
N GLU A 214 -9.61 10.60 0.31
CA GLU A 214 -10.23 10.95 -0.96
C GLU A 214 -9.66 10.13 -2.12
N HIS A 215 -8.34 9.93 -2.17
CA HIS A 215 -7.71 9.14 -3.23
C HIS A 215 -8.19 7.68 -3.21
N ILE A 216 -8.22 7.04 -2.04
CA ILE A 216 -8.70 5.66 -1.91
C ILE A 216 -10.17 5.56 -2.33
N GLN A 217 -11.01 6.50 -1.86
CA GLN A 217 -12.40 6.60 -2.29
C GLN A 217 -12.50 6.74 -3.82
N PHE A 218 -11.70 7.61 -4.43
CA PHE A 218 -11.70 7.83 -5.87
C PHE A 218 -11.31 6.56 -6.62
N VAL A 219 -10.30 5.83 -6.15
CA VAL A 219 -9.90 4.55 -6.73
C VAL A 219 -11.03 3.53 -6.68
N PHE A 220 -11.70 3.36 -5.54
CA PHE A 220 -12.86 2.46 -5.48
C PHE A 220 -14.00 2.91 -6.41
N GLU A 221 -14.42 4.16 -6.34
CA GLU A 221 -15.63 4.65 -7.03
C GLU A 221 -15.45 4.89 -8.53
N HIS A 222 -14.27 5.31 -8.96
CA HIS A 222 -14.04 5.73 -10.35
C HIS A 222 -13.07 4.82 -11.08
N VAL A 223 -12.10 4.22 -10.39
CA VAL A 223 -11.11 3.33 -11.03
C VAL A 223 -11.61 1.89 -11.06
N LEU A 224 -12.15 1.36 -9.97
CA LEU A 224 -12.57 -0.04 -9.87
C LEU A 224 -14.01 -0.25 -10.30
N TRP A 225 -14.95 0.47 -9.66
CA TRP A 225 -16.39 0.28 -9.83
C TRP A 225 -16.89 0.20 -11.28
N PRO A 226 -16.44 1.06 -12.23
CA PRO A 226 -16.94 1.04 -13.60
C PRO A 226 -16.66 -0.25 -14.38
N TRP A 227 -15.72 -1.08 -13.91
CA TRP A 227 -15.31 -2.32 -14.58
C TRP A 227 -15.84 -3.58 -13.88
N LEU A 228 -16.54 -3.42 -12.76
CA LEU A 228 -17.08 -4.55 -12.01
C LEU A 228 -18.33 -5.12 -12.68
N ASN A 229 -18.37 -6.44 -12.73
CA ASN A 229 -19.53 -7.25 -13.07
C ASN A 229 -19.75 -8.29 -11.96
N GLU A 230 -20.86 -9.04 -12.01
CA GLU A 230 -21.23 -10.02 -10.98
C GLU A 230 -20.15 -11.09 -10.69
N LYS A 231 -19.29 -11.37 -11.68
CA LYS A 231 -18.19 -12.34 -11.57
C LYS A 231 -16.88 -11.72 -11.11
N SER A 232 -16.81 -10.40 -11.01
CA SER A 232 -15.60 -9.69 -10.61
C SER A 232 -15.29 -9.92 -9.14
N ARG A 233 -14.02 -10.19 -8.84
CA ARG A 233 -13.50 -10.30 -7.47
C ARG A 233 -12.33 -9.36 -7.28
N ILE A 234 -12.24 -8.74 -6.11
CA ILE A 234 -11.23 -7.76 -5.76
C ILE A 234 -10.49 -8.24 -4.53
N ASP A 235 -9.18 -8.32 -4.63
CA ASP A 235 -8.31 -8.48 -3.48
C ASP A 235 -7.65 -7.15 -3.16
N VAL A 236 -7.67 -6.78 -1.88
CA VAL A 236 -7.11 -5.51 -1.41
C VAL A 236 -5.83 -5.79 -0.66
N ILE A 237 -4.75 -5.09 -1.02
CA ILE A 237 -3.52 -5.04 -0.24
C ILE A 237 -3.34 -3.59 0.22
N GLY A 238 -3.27 -3.37 1.52
CA GLY A 238 -3.09 -2.04 2.10
C GLY A 238 -1.89 -2.00 3.03
N LEU A 239 -1.08 -0.96 2.94
CA LEU A 239 0.05 -0.72 3.83
C LEU A 239 -0.20 0.53 4.67
N SER A 240 -0.01 0.45 5.99
CA SER A 240 -0.17 1.56 6.92
C SER A 240 -1.52 2.30 6.71
N GLU A 241 -1.49 3.61 6.44
CA GLU A 241 -2.68 4.44 6.17
C GLU A 241 -3.43 4.02 4.90
N GLY A 242 -2.75 3.45 3.91
CA GLY A 242 -3.38 2.87 2.73
C GLY A 242 -4.35 1.74 3.10
N GLY A 243 -3.96 0.88 4.04
CA GLY A 243 -4.82 -0.17 4.59
C GLY A 243 -5.94 0.39 5.46
N GLN A 244 -5.62 1.34 6.34
CA GLN A 244 -6.63 2.01 7.18
C GLN A 244 -7.75 2.65 6.33
N GLY A 245 -7.39 3.36 5.26
CA GLY A 245 -8.38 4.00 4.39
C GLY A 245 -9.26 3.03 3.63
N ALA A 246 -8.69 1.91 3.19
CA ALA A 246 -9.47 0.86 2.56
C ALA A 246 -10.50 0.26 3.54
N ILE A 247 -10.11 0.01 4.79
CA ILE A 247 -11.00 -0.48 5.84
C ILE A 247 -12.10 0.54 6.16
N GLU A 248 -11.73 1.81 6.44
CA GLU A 248 -12.68 2.87 6.73
C GLU A 248 -13.72 3.05 5.61
N TYR A 249 -13.28 2.96 4.35
CA TYR A 249 -14.14 3.05 3.17
C TYR A 249 -15.08 1.86 3.05
N LEU A 250 -14.53 0.63 3.12
CA LEU A 250 -15.28 -0.60 2.91
C LEU A 250 -16.30 -0.82 4.03
N GLN A 251 -15.94 -0.55 5.28
CA GLN A 251 -16.85 -0.69 6.43
C GLN A 251 -18.11 0.17 6.26
N LYS A 252 -17.97 1.41 5.80
CA LYS A 252 -19.12 2.33 5.59
C LYS A 252 -20.00 1.94 4.41
N ARG A 253 -19.49 1.15 3.46
CA ARG A 253 -20.16 0.82 2.18
C ARG A 253 -20.23 -0.68 1.95
N TRP A 254 -20.15 -1.47 3.00
CA TRP A 254 -19.95 -2.91 2.89
C TRP A 254 -21.08 -3.61 2.15
N ALA A 255 -22.32 -3.19 2.34
CA ALA A 255 -23.47 -3.76 1.63
C ALA A 255 -23.30 -3.74 0.10
N VAL A 256 -22.61 -2.73 -0.44
CA VAL A 256 -22.36 -2.56 -1.87
C VAL A 256 -21.13 -3.36 -2.32
N TRP A 257 -20.07 -3.38 -1.51
CA TRP A 257 -18.78 -3.98 -1.87
C TRP A 257 -18.65 -5.46 -1.52
N LYS A 258 -19.44 -5.96 -0.58
CA LYS A 258 -19.42 -7.35 -0.09
C LYS A 258 -19.40 -8.40 -1.21
N PRO A 259 -20.18 -8.29 -2.31
CA PRO A 259 -20.17 -9.31 -3.36
C PRO A 259 -18.86 -9.36 -4.17
N TYR A 260 -18.07 -8.27 -4.13
CA TYR A 260 -16.90 -8.10 -4.97
C TYR A 260 -15.59 -8.33 -4.21
N ILE A 261 -15.51 -8.07 -2.91
CA ILE A 261 -14.26 -8.24 -2.16
C ILE A 261 -14.03 -9.71 -1.82
N SER A 262 -12.89 -10.26 -2.26
CA SER A 262 -12.48 -11.64 -2.01
C SER A 262 -11.59 -11.76 -0.78
N GLY A 263 -10.66 -10.83 -0.56
CA GLY A 263 -9.78 -10.86 0.60
C GLY A 263 -9.05 -9.53 0.83
N ILE A 264 -8.54 -9.35 2.05
CA ILE A 264 -7.79 -8.14 2.44
C ILE A 264 -6.49 -8.55 3.12
N CYS A 265 -5.35 -8.10 2.60
CA CYS A 265 -4.06 -8.15 3.29
C CYS A 265 -3.64 -6.76 3.76
N LEU A 266 -3.13 -6.68 4.99
CA LEU A 266 -2.72 -5.44 5.63
C LEU A 266 -1.25 -5.54 6.05
N GLY A 267 -0.39 -4.69 5.53
CA GLY A 267 0.95 -4.48 6.08
C GLY A 267 0.88 -3.37 7.14
N ASN A 268 1.39 -3.64 8.35
CA ASN A 268 1.37 -2.69 9.46
C ASN A 268 -0.01 -1.99 9.66
N PRO A 269 -1.08 -2.75 9.97
CA PRO A 269 -2.40 -2.17 10.17
C PRO A 269 -2.40 -1.08 11.26
N LEU A 270 -3.02 0.06 10.97
CA LEU A 270 -3.13 1.19 11.90
C LEU A 270 -4.49 1.27 12.60
N HIS A 271 -5.47 0.51 12.14
CA HIS A 271 -6.79 0.48 12.75
C HIS A 271 -6.78 -0.38 14.02
N SER A 272 -7.67 -0.04 14.95
CA SER A 272 -7.88 -0.75 16.21
C SER A 272 -9.30 -1.29 16.35
N THR A 273 -9.46 -2.47 16.97
CA THR A 273 -10.77 -3.00 17.37
C THR A 273 -11.49 -2.19 18.45
N VAL A 274 -10.75 -1.35 19.19
CA VAL A 274 -11.33 -0.52 20.25
C VAL A 274 -11.96 0.75 19.67
N VAL A 275 -11.39 1.26 18.58
CA VAL A 275 -11.71 2.59 18.03
C VAL A 275 -12.43 2.50 16.69
N ASP A 276 -11.93 1.66 15.78
CA ASP A 276 -12.32 1.68 14.36
C ASP A 276 -13.24 0.50 14.00
N LEU A 277 -12.91 -0.70 14.51
CA LEU A 277 -13.68 -1.92 14.27
C LEU A 277 -14.42 -2.32 15.54
N ASP A 278 -15.63 -1.83 15.73
CA ASP A 278 -16.50 -2.25 16.83
C ASP A 278 -16.64 -3.79 16.87
N MET A 279 -15.83 -4.39 17.73
CA MET A 279 -15.72 -5.83 18.01
C MET A 279 -16.37 -6.18 19.37
N SER A 280 -17.10 -5.24 19.97
CA SER A 280 -17.70 -5.42 21.29
C SER A 280 -18.79 -6.50 21.32
N THR A 281 -19.36 -6.84 20.16
CA THR A 281 -20.33 -7.92 19.98
C THR A 281 -19.67 -9.12 19.29
N LEU A 282 -18.78 -9.83 19.98
CA LEU A 282 -18.27 -11.13 19.48
C LEU A 282 -19.38 -12.16 19.25
N THR A 283 -20.54 -11.98 19.89
CA THR A 283 -21.77 -12.78 19.72
C THR A 283 -22.62 -12.40 18.51
N ASP A 284 -22.51 -11.18 17.97
CA ASP A 284 -23.19 -10.72 16.75
C ASP A 284 -22.34 -9.65 16.03
N PRO A 285 -21.21 -10.05 15.40
CA PRO A 285 -20.32 -9.11 14.75
C PRO A 285 -20.95 -8.49 13.51
N LYS A 286 -20.70 -7.19 13.29
CA LYS A 286 -21.12 -6.51 12.05
C LYS A 286 -20.61 -7.30 10.83
N PRO A 287 -21.37 -7.36 9.71
CA PRO A 287 -21.03 -8.22 8.58
C PRO A 287 -19.65 -7.96 7.95
N PHE A 288 -19.13 -6.74 8.06
CA PHE A 288 -17.78 -6.41 7.59
C PHE A 288 -16.71 -6.95 8.53
N THR A 289 -16.96 -6.87 9.83
CA THR A 289 -16.06 -7.34 10.87
C THR A 289 -15.91 -8.87 10.82
N THR A 290 -17.00 -9.61 10.63
CA THR A 290 -16.98 -11.07 10.39
C THR A 290 -16.17 -11.43 9.15
N PHE A 291 -16.32 -10.63 8.08
CA PHE A 291 -15.54 -10.81 6.86
C PHE A 291 -14.05 -10.58 7.11
N LEU A 292 -13.69 -9.49 7.79
CA LEU A 292 -12.29 -9.17 8.06
C LEU A 292 -11.63 -10.21 8.98
N ALA A 293 -12.37 -10.76 9.95
CA ALA A 293 -11.88 -11.82 10.82
C ALA A 293 -11.52 -13.11 10.08
N SER A 294 -12.30 -13.46 9.04
CA SER A 294 -12.17 -14.73 8.31
C SER A 294 -11.44 -14.63 6.97
N ARG A 295 -11.39 -13.44 6.37
CA ARG A 295 -10.83 -13.16 5.04
C ARG A 295 -9.98 -11.90 5.04
N GLY A 296 -9.50 -11.49 6.21
CA GLY A 296 -8.46 -10.50 6.43
C GLY A 296 -7.20 -11.14 7.03
N ARG A 297 -6.03 -10.71 6.57
CA ARG A 297 -4.74 -11.02 7.19
C ARG A 297 -3.92 -9.77 7.40
N ALA A 298 -3.25 -9.68 8.53
CA ALA A 298 -2.29 -8.63 8.84
C ALA A 298 -0.87 -9.18 8.91
N TYR A 299 0.09 -8.40 8.43
CA TYR A 299 1.52 -8.63 8.52
C TYR A 299 2.11 -7.51 9.37
N VAL A 300 2.56 -7.87 10.57
CA VAL A 300 3.05 -6.92 11.58
C VAL A 300 4.57 -6.95 11.64
N ILE A 301 5.16 -5.82 12.03
CA ILE A 301 6.61 -5.69 12.26
C ILE A 301 7.06 -6.74 13.28
N SER A 302 7.92 -7.64 12.85
CA SER A 302 8.50 -8.74 13.62
C SER A 302 9.71 -9.31 12.88
N SER A 303 10.76 -9.64 13.62
CA SER A 303 11.96 -10.33 13.12
C SER A 303 11.77 -11.84 12.95
N ASP A 304 10.61 -12.36 13.33
CA ASP A 304 10.24 -13.76 13.10
C ASP A 304 10.12 -14.08 11.59
N GLU A 305 10.19 -15.38 11.25
CA GLU A 305 9.97 -15.85 9.88
C GLU A 305 8.63 -15.40 9.31
N VAL A 306 8.64 -14.92 8.06
CA VAL A 306 7.44 -14.45 7.35
C VAL A 306 6.34 -15.50 7.41
N GLY A 307 5.13 -15.09 7.77
CA GLY A 307 3.98 -15.99 7.86
C GLY A 307 3.89 -16.77 9.18
N LYS A 308 4.80 -16.55 10.14
CA LYS A 308 4.64 -17.06 11.51
C LYS A 308 3.55 -16.30 12.24
N PHE A 309 2.59 -17.02 12.83
CA PHE A 309 1.46 -16.44 13.56
C PHE A 309 1.90 -15.50 14.70
N GLN A 310 1.19 -14.38 14.84
CA GLN A 310 1.37 -13.36 15.86
C GLN A 310 0.07 -13.16 16.62
N ALA A 311 0.15 -13.23 17.95
CA ALA A 311 -0.96 -13.07 18.88
C ALA A 311 -1.40 -11.59 18.98
N ARG A 312 -2.03 -11.07 17.92
CA ARG A 312 -2.50 -9.66 17.80
C ARG A 312 -3.88 -9.54 17.16
N TYR A 313 -4.64 -10.63 17.16
CA TYR A 313 -6.01 -10.62 16.61
C TYR A 313 -6.86 -9.53 17.25
N ARG A 314 -6.74 -9.33 18.57
CA ARG A 314 -7.46 -8.28 19.28
C ARG A 314 -7.11 -6.88 18.85
N ASP A 315 -5.90 -6.63 18.37
CA ASP A 315 -5.51 -5.28 17.98
C ASP A 315 -6.20 -4.90 16.67
N HIS A 316 -6.33 -5.86 15.74
CA HIS A 316 -6.66 -5.57 14.34
C HIS A 316 -7.91 -6.30 13.80
N GLY A 317 -8.54 -7.16 14.59
CA GLY A 317 -9.76 -7.89 14.20
C GLY A 317 -9.57 -8.90 13.06
N CYS A 318 -8.32 -9.33 12.82
CA CYS A 318 -7.95 -10.33 11.82
C CYS A 318 -6.68 -11.08 12.24
N ASN A 319 -6.44 -12.25 11.63
CA ASN A 319 -5.24 -13.04 11.94
C ASN A 319 -3.97 -12.26 11.57
N CYS A 320 -3.02 -12.22 12.50
CA CYS A 320 -1.77 -11.48 12.35
C CYS A 320 -0.60 -12.45 12.17
N TYR A 321 0.33 -12.08 11.31
CA TYR A 321 1.51 -12.86 10.95
C TYR A 321 2.74 -11.96 10.95
N ALA A 322 3.92 -12.54 11.13
CA ALA A 322 5.18 -11.82 11.04
C ALA A 322 5.43 -11.40 9.59
N SER A 323 5.89 -10.17 9.42
CA SER A 323 6.32 -9.63 8.13
C SER A 323 7.75 -10.03 7.74
N GLY A 324 8.56 -10.54 8.68
CA GLY A 324 10.00 -10.72 8.51
C GLY A 324 10.80 -9.41 8.47
N GLU A 325 10.16 -8.29 8.81
CA GLU A 325 10.79 -6.96 8.90
C GLU A 325 10.73 -6.47 10.35
N GLU A 326 11.90 -6.14 10.89
CA GLU A 326 12.07 -5.85 12.32
C GLU A 326 11.75 -4.40 12.70
N PHE A 327 11.90 -3.44 11.79
CA PHE A 327 11.88 -2.01 12.18
C PHE A 327 11.04 -1.09 11.31
N ASN A 328 10.93 -1.34 10.01
CA ASN A 328 10.43 -0.36 9.05
C ASN A 328 9.16 -0.86 8.37
N ALA A 329 7.99 -0.28 8.68
CA ALA A 329 6.72 -0.66 8.06
C ALA A 329 6.76 -0.66 6.51
N GLU A 330 7.41 0.34 5.92
CA GLU A 330 7.64 0.47 4.46
C GLU A 330 8.38 -0.73 3.82
N CYS A 331 9.17 -1.47 4.62
CA CYS A 331 9.91 -2.65 4.18
C CYS A 331 9.10 -3.95 4.32
N ILE A 332 7.88 -3.93 4.86
CA ILE A 332 7.02 -5.12 4.95
C ILE A 332 6.70 -5.66 3.56
N MET A 333 6.32 -4.78 2.63
CA MET A 333 5.93 -5.20 1.28
C MET A 333 7.02 -6.03 0.60
N PRO A 334 8.29 -5.58 0.46
CA PRO A 334 9.38 -6.37 -0.13
C PRO A 334 9.52 -7.80 0.40
N HIS A 335 9.27 -8.03 1.69
CA HIS A 335 9.45 -9.32 2.35
C HIS A 335 8.18 -10.19 2.31
N ALA A 336 7.00 -9.59 2.54
CA ALA A 336 5.77 -10.32 2.81
C ALA A 336 4.83 -10.46 1.60
N TRP A 337 5.03 -9.72 0.50
CA TRP A 337 4.09 -9.71 -0.62
C TRP A 337 3.84 -11.10 -1.22
N ARG A 338 4.84 -12.00 -1.19
CA ARG A 338 4.71 -13.37 -1.72
C ARG A 338 3.71 -14.18 -0.90
N ASP A 339 3.80 -14.09 0.42
CA ASP A 339 2.88 -14.79 1.32
C ASP A 339 1.46 -14.20 1.23
N MET A 340 1.36 -12.87 1.14
CA MET A 340 0.09 -12.18 0.87
C MET A 340 -0.58 -12.70 -0.41
N LEU A 341 0.16 -12.74 -1.53
CA LEU A 341 -0.38 -13.22 -2.79
C LEU A 341 -0.76 -14.70 -2.74
N ALA A 342 0.06 -15.55 -2.11
CA ALA A 342 -0.23 -16.97 -1.97
C ALA A 342 -1.56 -17.19 -1.24
N TRP A 343 -1.80 -16.46 -0.16
CA TRP A 343 -3.05 -16.54 0.57
C TRP A 343 -4.24 -15.97 -0.20
N LEU A 344 -4.10 -14.81 -0.84
CA LEU A 344 -5.16 -14.24 -1.69
C LEU A 344 -5.52 -15.20 -2.84
N ASN A 345 -4.56 -15.94 -3.38
CA ASN A 345 -4.82 -16.97 -4.38
C ASN A 345 -5.69 -18.10 -3.82
N VAL A 346 -5.48 -18.55 -2.57
CA VAL A 346 -6.34 -19.54 -1.92
C VAL A 346 -7.77 -19.03 -1.79
N LEU A 347 -7.94 -17.78 -1.36
CA LEU A 347 -9.25 -17.13 -1.21
C LEU A 347 -10.00 -17.00 -2.53
N TYR A 348 -9.30 -16.64 -3.60
CA TYR A 348 -9.88 -16.49 -4.92
C TYR A 348 -10.30 -17.85 -5.52
N LEU A 349 -9.47 -18.88 -5.36
CA LEU A 349 -9.77 -20.23 -5.86
C LEU A 349 -10.86 -20.94 -5.05
N ASN A 350 -11.04 -20.59 -3.78
CA ASN A 350 -12.01 -21.19 -2.88
C ASN A 350 -12.93 -20.10 -2.27
N PRO A 351 -14.02 -19.71 -2.97
CA PRO A 351 -14.92 -18.67 -2.49
C PRO A 351 -15.56 -18.96 -1.13
N ASP A 352 -15.76 -20.23 -0.77
CA ASP A 352 -16.36 -20.64 0.51
C ASP A 352 -15.32 -20.78 1.64
N TYR A 353 -14.03 -20.64 1.34
CA TYR A 353 -13.00 -20.73 2.35
C TYR A 353 -13.08 -19.54 3.31
N ALA A 354 -13.12 -19.85 4.60
CA ALA A 354 -12.99 -18.90 5.69
C ALA A 354 -11.82 -19.36 6.55
N GLU A 355 -10.86 -18.46 6.78
CA GLU A 355 -9.76 -18.76 7.67
C GLU A 355 -10.26 -18.86 9.11
N GLN A 356 -9.80 -19.88 9.84
CA GLN A 356 -10.12 -20.04 11.24
C GLN A 356 -9.52 -18.89 12.04
N VAL A 357 -10.35 -18.26 12.86
CA VAL A 357 -9.92 -17.19 13.77
C VAL A 357 -9.02 -17.78 14.85
N MET A 358 -7.80 -17.27 14.94
CA MET A 358 -6.79 -17.75 15.88
C MET A 358 -6.65 -16.75 17.03
N VAL A 359 -7.23 -17.08 18.19
CA VAL A 359 -7.09 -16.28 19.43
C VAL A 359 -6.37 -17.15 20.47
N ARG A 360 -5.30 -16.64 21.10
CA ARG A 360 -4.72 -17.33 22.25
C ARG A 360 -5.60 -17.10 23.47
N SER A 361 -5.65 -18.07 24.38
CA SER A 361 -6.40 -17.96 25.65
C SER A 361 -6.02 -16.72 26.48
N GLU A 362 -4.77 -16.27 26.38
CA GLU A 362 -4.24 -15.06 27.04
C GLU A 362 -4.77 -13.76 26.42
N ASP A 363 -5.20 -13.81 25.16
CA ASP A 363 -5.85 -12.72 24.43
C ASP A 363 -7.38 -12.82 24.51
N VAL A 364 -7.94 -13.55 25.49
CA VAL A 364 -9.39 -13.62 25.75
C VAL A 364 -9.67 -12.83 27.04
N ASP A 365 -10.65 -11.93 27.02
CA ASP A 365 -11.09 -11.16 28.18
C ASP A 365 -12.10 -12.02 28.91
N GLU A 366 -12.28 -11.79 30.22
CA GLU A 366 -13.18 -12.61 31.04
C GLU A 366 -14.55 -12.75 30.38
N LYS A 367 -15.06 -11.67 29.74
CA LYS A 367 -16.35 -11.67 29.02
C LYS A 367 -16.39 -12.56 27.78
N THR A 368 -15.34 -12.57 26.94
CA THR A 368 -15.31 -13.48 25.78
C THR A 368 -15.08 -14.92 26.23
N ARG A 369 -14.33 -15.13 27.32
CA ARG A 369 -14.14 -16.46 27.90
C ARG A 369 -15.46 -16.99 28.45
N GLU A 370 -16.20 -16.18 29.20
CA GLU A 370 -17.54 -16.47 29.68
C GLU A 370 -18.53 -16.72 28.52
N ALA A 371 -18.48 -15.96 27.43
CA ALA A 371 -19.35 -16.16 26.27
C ALA A 371 -19.05 -17.48 25.53
N VAL A 372 -17.78 -17.85 25.37
CA VAL A 372 -17.36 -19.11 24.74
C VAL A 372 -17.70 -20.30 25.65
N GLU A 373 -17.49 -20.19 26.95
CA GLU A 373 -17.85 -21.22 27.94
C GLU A 373 -19.38 -21.41 28.00
N ASN A 374 -20.18 -20.34 27.97
CA ASN A 374 -21.64 -20.44 27.96
C ASN A 374 -22.18 -21.07 26.66
N MET A 375 -21.56 -20.82 25.49
CA MET A 375 -21.94 -21.50 24.24
C MET A 375 -21.64 -23.00 24.30
N THR A 376 -20.56 -23.43 24.95
CA THR A 376 -20.27 -24.87 25.14
C THR A 376 -21.20 -25.56 26.15
N VAL A 377 -21.73 -24.83 27.13
CA VAL A 377 -22.66 -25.39 28.14
C VAL A 377 -24.07 -25.56 27.56
N GLU A 378 -24.53 -24.67 26.67
CA GLU A 378 -25.83 -24.82 25.99
C GLU A 378 -25.86 -26.04 25.04
N ASP A 379 -24.73 -26.38 24.41
CA ASP A 379 -24.60 -27.60 23.60
C ASP A 379 -24.57 -28.88 24.46
N GLU A 380 -24.04 -28.85 25.70
CA GLU A 380 -24.07 -30.02 26.60
C GLU A 380 -25.42 -30.20 27.33
N GLU A 381 -26.14 -29.11 27.65
CA GLU A 381 -27.49 -29.18 28.22
C GLU A 381 -28.54 -29.60 27.18
N SER A 382 -28.36 -29.25 25.90
CA SER A 382 -29.26 -29.71 24.83
C SER A 382 -29.07 -31.20 24.49
N VAL A 383 -27.87 -31.76 24.67
CA VAL A 383 -27.60 -33.19 24.47
C VAL A 383 -28.10 -34.05 25.65
N THR A 384 -28.22 -33.48 26.85
CA THR A 384 -28.73 -34.20 28.03
C THR A 384 -30.26 -34.15 28.18
N ALA A 385 -30.96 -33.25 27.47
CA ALA A 385 -32.42 -33.12 27.55
C ALA A 385 -33.23 -34.07 26.62
N GLU A 386 -32.61 -34.72 25.62
CA GLU A 386 -33.33 -35.65 24.72
C GLU A 386 -33.19 -37.15 25.09
N VAL A 387 -32.48 -37.50 26.17
CA VAL A 387 -32.38 -38.90 26.65
C VAL A 387 -33.10 -39.05 27.99
N GLY A 388 -34.43 -38.93 27.94
CA GLY A 388 -35.33 -39.02 29.10
C GLY A 388 -36.67 -39.65 28.76
N THR A 389 -36.63 -40.89 28.28
CA THR A 389 -37.64 -41.95 28.49
C THR A 389 -39.13 -41.62 28.34
N LYS A 390 -39.68 -41.99 27.18
CA LYS A 390 -40.90 -42.81 27.14
C LYS A 390 -40.60 -44.13 27.84
N ASP A 391 -41.38 -44.50 28.84
CA ASP A 391 -42.05 -45.80 28.96
C ASP A 391 -42.81 -45.89 30.31
N ASP A 392 -44.01 -46.47 30.21
CA ASP A 392 -45.04 -46.83 31.21
C ASP A 392 -45.95 -45.75 31.82
#